data_AF-A0A820M0W5-F1
#
_entry.id   AF-A0A820M0W5-F1
#
_cell.length_a   1.000
_cell.length_b   1.000
_cell.length_c   1.000
_cell.angle_alpha   90.00
_cell.angle_beta   90.00
_cell.angle_gamma   90.00
#
_symmetry.space_group_name_H-M   'P 1'
#
loop_
_entity.id
_entity.type
_entity.pdbx_description
1 polymer ?
#
loop_
_entity_poly.entity_id
_entity_poly.type
_entity_poly.pdbx_seq_one_letter_code
_entity_poly.pdbx_strand_id
1 'polypeptide(L)' 'DVEVTNDKEDSRSLHITIHKPVTNIYVKTSPPILNAKFTFDDHIRCMTAKQNLIKGRQRAREIKLLKIV' A
#
# COMPACT_ATOMS: atom_id res chain seq x y z
N ASP A 1 -2.12 4.89 -5.58
CA ASP A 1 -1.87 4.96 -4.13
C ASP A 1 -1.72 3.55 -3.58
N VAL A 2 -1.08 3.37 -2.42
CA VAL A 2 -0.87 2.04 -1.82
C VAL A 2 -1.49 2.00 -0.42
N GLU A 3 -2.39 1.05 -0.22
CA GLU A 3 -3.04 0.74 1.06
C GLU A 3 -2.50 -0.59 1.59
N VAL A 4 -2.25 -0.64 2.90
CA VAL A 4 -1.71 -1.81 3.58
C VAL A 4 -2.49 -2.01 4.87
N THR A 5 -3.14 -3.15 5.00
CA THR A 5 -3.92 -3.53 6.19
C THR A 5 -3.45 -4.88 6.73
N ASN A 6 -3.56 -5.05 8.06
CA ASN A 6 -3.26 -6.32 8.69
C ASN A 6 -4.44 -7.28 8.51
N ASP A 7 -4.14 -8.56 8.35
CA ASP A 7 -5.15 -9.59 8.56
C ASP A 7 -5.42 -9.74 10.06
N LYS A 8 -6.70 -9.79 10.44
CA LYS A 8 -7.12 -9.87 11.85
C LYS A 8 -6.99 -11.29 12.40
N GLU A 9 -7.03 -12.29 11.52
CA GLU A 9 -7.03 -13.70 11.88
C GLU A 9 -5.64 -14.32 11.69
N ASP A 10 -4.76 -13.68 10.92
CA ASP A 10 -3.40 -14.17 10.66
C ASP A 10 -2.35 -13.06 10.80
N SER A 11 -1.59 -13.10 11.89
CA SER A 11 -0.54 -12.12 12.19
C SER A 11 0.64 -12.13 11.20
N ARG A 12 0.72 -13.14 10.33
CA ARG A 12 1.73 -13.26 9.28
C ARG A 12 1.23 -12.79 7.93
N SER A 13 0.02 -12.23 7.85
CA SER A 13 -0.57 -11.83 6.59
C SER A 13 -0.86 -10.33 6.52
N LEU A 14 -0.58 -9.76 5.34
CA LEU A 14 -0.95 -8.39 4.98
C LEU A 14 -1.84 -8.39 3.76
N HIS A 15 -2.89 -7.58 3.80
CA HIS A 15 -3.70 -7.24 2.64
C HIS A 15 -3.16 -5.95 2.03
N ILE A 16 -2.82 -6.00 0.75
CA ILE A 16 -2.24 -4.86 0.02
C ILE A 16 -3.13 -4.53 -1.17
N THR A 17 -3.52 -3.26 -1.26
CA THR A 17 -4.29 -2.72 -2.37
C THR A 17 -3.52 -1.60 -3.05
N ILE A 18 -3.38 -1.67 -4.38
CA ILE A 18 -2.73 -0.64 -5.19
C ILE A 18 -3.75 -0.03 -6.14
N HIS A 19 -3.99 1.28 -6.03
CA HIS A 19 -4.89 2.02 -6.89
C HIS A 19 -4.14 2.80 -7.98
N LYS A 20 -4.76 2.92 -9.17
CA LYS A 20 -4.31 3.89 -10.17
C LYS A 20 -4.39 5.31 -9.59
N PRO A 21 -3.50 6.22 -10.01
CA PRO A 21 -3.69 7.64 -9.76
C PRO A 21 -5.06 8.07 -10.30
N VAL A 22 -5.90 8.69 -9.47
CA VAL A 22 -7.19 9.22 -9.92
C VAL A 22 -6.90 10.47 -10.75
N THR A 23 -6.98 10.34 -12.08
CA THR A 23 -6.77 11.45 -13.02
C THR A 23 -8.08 12.08 -13.47
N ASN A 24 -9.22 11.41 -13.26
CA ASN A 24 -10.53 11.87 -13.68
C ASN A 24 -11.47 11.98 -12.48
N ILE A 25 -11.92 13.19 -12.18
CA ILE A 25 -12.79 13.53 -11.04
C ILE A 25 -14.21 12.95 -11.21
N TYR A 26 -14.61 12.64 -12.44
CA TYR A 26 -15.94 12.09 -12.75
C TYR A 26 -16.03 10.55 -12.59
N VAL A 27 -14.91 9.85 -12.51
CA VAL A 27 -14.87 8.39 -12.31
C VAL A 27 -14.71 8.12 -10.81
N LYS A 28 -15.83 7.87 -10.12
CA LYS A 28 -15.88 7.74 -8.67
C LYS A 28 -14.90 6.70 -8.10
N THR A 29 -14.67 5.58 -8.78
CA THR A 29 -13.70 4.56 -8.35
C THR A 29 -13.25 3.71 -9.53
N SER A 30 -11.97 3.80 -9.90
CA SER A 30 -11.37 2.78 -10.76
C SER A 30 -11.03 1.54 -9.91
N PRO A 31 -11.23 0.31 -10.42
CA PRO A 31 -10.84 -0.88 -9.69
C PRO A 31 -9.33 -0.84 -9.37
N PRO A 32 -8.93 -1.39 -8.23
CA PRO A 32 -7.51 -1.45 -7.87
C PRO A 32 -6.73 -2.25 -8.93
N ILE A 33 -5.49 -1.84 -9.17
CA ILE A 33 -4.54 -2.56 -10.03
C ILE A 33 -4.10 -3.87 -9.36
N LEU A 34 -4.04 -3.86 -8.04
CA LEU A 34 -3.70 -5.02 -7.23
C LEU A 34 -4.60 -5.02 -5.99
N ASN A 35 -5.17 -6.18 -5.69
CA ASN A 35 -5.76 -6.49 -4.39
C ASN A 35 -5.33 -7.93 -4.08
N ALA A 36 -4.45 -8.09 -3.09
CA ALA A 36 -3.86 -9.38 -2.78
C ALA A 36 -3.49 -9.51 -1.29
N LYS A 37 -3.51 -10.76 -0.82
CA LYS A 37 -3.00 -11.17 0.49
C LYS A 37 -1.59 -11.71 0.33
N PHE A 38 -0.65 -11.16 1.09
CA PHE A 38 0.73 -11.62 1.17
C PHE A 38 0.95 -12.27 2.52
N THR A 39 1.39 -13.52 2.52
CA THR A 39 1.70 -14.29 3.73
C THR A 39 3.21 -14.41 3.87
N PHE A 40 3.70 -14.15 5.07
CA PHE A 40 5.11 -14.21 5.44
C PHE A 40 5.38 -15.43 6.32
N ASP A 41 6.65 -15.82 6.44
CA ASP A 41 7.03 -16.99 7.24
C ASP A 41 6.76 -16.74 8.74
N ASP A 42 6.99 -15.51 9.20
CA ASP A 42 6.84 -15.10 10.59
C ASP A 42 6.30 -13.66 10.74
N HIS A 43 5.87 -13.33 11.95
CA HIS A 43 5.28 -12.03 12.27
C HIS A 43 6.28 -10.87 12.13
N ILE A 44 7.56 -11.11 12.43
CA ILE A 44 8.60 -10.07 12.32
C ILE A 44 8.74 -9.68 10.85
N ARG A 45 8.85 -10.64 9.93
CA ARG A 45 8.90 -10.40 8.47
C ARG A 45 7.66 -9.66 7.98
N CYS A 46 6.47 -10.07 8.43
CA CYS A 46 5.21 -9.40 8.12
C CYS A 46 5.25 -7.92 8.56
N MET A 47 5.66 -7.65 9.79
CA MET A 47 5.74 -6.29 10.32
C MET A 47 6.81 -5.45 9.65
N THR A 48 7.99 -6.01 9.35
CA THR A 48 9.05 -5.33 8.59
C THR A 48 8.57 -4.95 7.20
N ALA A 49 7.87 -5.86 6.50
CA ALA A 49 7.30 -5.57 5.18
C ALA A 49 6.30 -4.41 5.24
N LYS A 50 5.39 -4.43 6.23
CA LYS A 50 4.44 -3.33 6.47
C LYS A 50 5.15 -2.00 6.70
N GLN A 51 6.16 -1.97 7.57
CA GLN A 51 6.91 -0.75 7.87
C GLN A 51 7.63 -0.21 6.63
N ASN A 52 8.24 -1.08 5.83
CA ASN A 52 8.92 -0.70 4.60
C ASN A 52 7.95 -0.12 3.56
N LEU A 53 6.75 -0.70 3.42
CA LEU A 53 5.73 -0.18 2.52
C LEU A 53 5.23 1.21 2.95
N ILE A 54 4.98 1.42 4.24
CA ILE A 54 4.55 2.72 4.79
C ILE A 54 5.63 3.78 4.57
N LYS A 55 6.89 3.47 4.93
CA LYS A 55 8.04 4.36 4.73
C LYS A 55 8.26 4.67 3.26
N GLY A 56 8.21 3.67 2.39
CA GLY A 56 8.35 3.82 0.94
C GLY A 56 7.27 4.72 0.34
N ARG A 57 6.00 4.53 0.75
CA ARG A 57 4.88 5.39 0.33
C ARG A 57 5.09 6.84 0.76
N GLN A 58 5.50 7.06 2.01
CA GLN A 58 5.76 8.40 2.54
C GLN A 58 6.86 9.09 1.74
N ARG A 59 7.99 8.41 1.52
CA ARG A 59 9.10 8.92 0.70
C ARG A 59 8.67 9.23 -0.74
N ALA A 60 7.85 8.38 -1.35
CA ALA A 60 7.34 8.61 -2.70
C ALA A 60 6.43 9.86 -2.77
N ARG A 61 5.64 10.12 -1.71
CA ARG A 61 4.83 11.34 -1.59
C ARG A 61 5.69 12.59 -1.42
N GLU A 62 6.71 12.53 -0.58
CA GLU A 62 7.68 13.63 -0.40
C GLU A 62 8.40 13.97 -1.72
N ILE A 63 8.90 12.96 -2.44
CA ILE A 63 9.54 13.15 -3.75
C ILE A 63 8.55 13.75 -4.76
N LYS A 64 7.29 13.30 -4.75
CA LYS A 64 6.25 13.86 -5.65
C LYS A 64 6.01 15.34 -5.36
N LEU A 65 5.95 15.74 -4.08
CA LEU A 65 5.78 17.13 -3.68
C LEU A 65 6.98 18.00 -4.08
N LEU A 66 8.21 17.52 -3.85
CA LEU A 66 9.43 18.23 -4.24
C LEU A 66 9.57 18.45 -5.75
N LYS A 67 8.97 17.60 -6.58
CA LYS A 67 8.97 17.73 -8.05
C LYS A 67 7.87 18.64 -8.59
N ILE A 68 6.97 19.12 -7.73
CA ILE A 68 5.89 20.04 -8.09
C ILE A 68 6.28 21.50 -7.78
N VAL A 69 7.26 21.70 -6.89
CA VAL A 69 7.92 23.00 -6.63
C VAL A 69 9.03 23.21 -7.65
#